data_AF-A0A5S4GTT7-F1
#
_entry.id   AF-A0A5S4GTT7-F1
#
_cell.length_a   1.000
_cell.length_b   1.000
_cell.length_c   1.000
_cell.angle_alpha   90.00
_cell.angle_beta   90.00
_cell.angle_gamma   90.00
#
_symmetry.space_group_name_H-M   'P 1'
#
loop_
_entity.id
_entity.type
_entity.pdbx_description
1 polymer ?
#
loop_
_entity_poly.entity_id
_entity_poly.type
_entity_poly.pdbx_seq_one_letter_code
_entity_poly.pdbx_strand_id
1 'polypeptide(L)'
;MQAMSVQQPWAFAIARGGKSVSNQSLPTAYRGPLLIHASMRVDLKACDSPLVQAAGWDPRDPLATIGAVIAVADLDDVCSAAARGGACDCGPWAERGHHHW
;
A
#
# COMPACT_ATOMS: atom_id res chain seq x y z
N MET A 1 -9.22 -14.75 -6.62
CA MET A 1 -8.59 -13.98 -5.52
C MET A 1 -7.22 -13.55 -6.00
N GLN A 2 -6.89 -12.26 -5.87
CA GLN A 2 -5.60 -11.70 -6.27
C GLN A 2 -4.74 -11.42 -5.03
N ALA A 3 -3.44 -11.25 -5.22
CA ALA A 3 -2.52 -10.86 -4.15
C ALA A 3 -1.57 -9.77 -4.63
N MET A 4 -1.25 -8.84 -3.74
CA MET A 4 -0.24 -7.81 -3.94
C MET A 4 0.91 -8.06 -2.97
N SER A 5 2.13 -8.15 -3.51
CA SER A 5 3.34 -8.22 -2.70
C SER A 5 3.83 -6.81 -2.41
N VAL A 6 3.90 -6.46 -1.12
CA VAL A 6 4.21 -5.11 -0.63
C VAL A 6 5.37 -5.21 0.35
N GLN A 7 6.37 -4.33 0.23
CA GLN A 7 7.47 -4.28 1.19
C GLN A 7 6.98 -3.72 2.52
N GLN A 8 7.54 -4.21 3.63
CA GLN A 8 7.44 -3.47 4.88
C GLN A 8 8.21 -2.15 4.77
N PRO A 9 7.78 -1.07 5.45
CA PRO A 9 6.67 -0.97 6.40
C PRO A 9 5.30 -0.69 5.75
N TRP A 10 5.24 -0.58 4.42
CA TRP A 10 4.02 -0.21 3.72
C TRP A 10 2.93 -1.28 3.85
N ALA A 11 3.30 -2.55 3.83
CA ALA A 11 2.36 -3.67 4.02
C ALA A 11 1.67 -3.58 5.39
N PHE A 12 2.43 -3.30 6.45
CA PHE A 12 1.89 -3.04 7.78
C PHE A 12 0.95 -1.84 7.79
N ALA A 13 1.33 -0.73 7.16
CA ALA A 13 0.49 0.46 7.10
C ALA A 13 -0.86 0.18 6.42
N ILE A 14 -0.88 -0.68 5.39
CA ILE A 14 -2.12 -1.16 4.76
C ILE A 14 -2.90 -2.05 5.74
N ALA A 15 -2.24 -3.03 6.37
CA ALA A 15 -2.87 -3.98 7.29
C ALA A 15 -3.51 -3.30 8.52
N ARG A 16 -2.95 -2.19 9.00
CA ARG A 16 -3.51 -1.37 10.08
C ARG A 16 -4.58 -0.38 9.60
N GLY A 17 -4.86 -0.31 8.31
CA GLY A 17 -5.79 0.65 7.70
C GLY A 17 -5.27 2.09 7.63
N GLY A 18 -3.98 2.31 7.92
CA GLY A 18 -3.36 3.64 7.87
C GLY A 18 -3.02 4.10 6.45
N LYS A 19 -2.77 3.14 5.53
CA LYS A 19 -2.48 3.38 4.11
C LYS A 19 -3.56 2.75 3.23
N SER A 20 -4.36 3.60 2.59
CA SER A 20 -5.48 3.19 1.72
C SER A 20 -5.17 3.21 0.23
N VAL A 21 -3.96 3.65 -0.17
CA VAL A 21 -3.54 3.76 -1.58
C VAL A 21 -2.25 3.01 -1.81
N SER A 22 -2.19 2.22 -2.87
CA SER A 22 -0.97 1.66 -3.45
C SER A 22 -0.64 2.36 -4.78
N ASN A 23 0.57 2.90 -4.89
CA ASN A 23 1.06 3.50 -6.13
C ASN A 23 1.60 2.41 -7.06
N GLN A 24 1.12 2.37 -8.30
CA GLN A 24 1.44 1.34 -9.29
C GLN A 24 1.75 1.94 -10.66
N SER A 25 2.64 1.31 -11.41
CA SER A 25 3.02 1.77 -12.75
C SER A 25 1.98 1.46 -13.83
N LEU A 26 1.07 0.52 -13.56
CA LEU A 26 -0.01 0.11 -14.46
C LEU A 26 -1.34 0.07 -13.71
N PRO A 27 -2.47 0.34 -14.39
CA PRO A 27 -3.79 0.16 -13.81
C PRO A 27 -4.17 -1.33 -13.79
N THR A 28 -5.18 -1.67 -13.00
CA THR A 28 -5.84 -2.97 -13.05
C THR A 28 -7.36 -2.81 -13.19
N ALA A 29 -7.98 -3.73 -13.91
CA ALA A 29 -9.43 -3.85 -13.99
C ALA A 29 -10.02 -4.67 -12.83
N TYR A 30 -9.19 -5.32 -12.01
CA TYR A 30 -9.66 -6.12 -10.88
C TYR A 30 -10.30 -5.22 -9.81
N ARG A 31 -11.40 -5.71 -9.22
CA ARG A 31 -12.08 -5.12 -8.06
C ARG A 31 -12.53 -6.22 -7.10
N GLY A 32 -12.47 -5.93 -5.81
CA GLY A 32 -12.81 -6.85 -4.73
C GLY A 32 -11.59 -7.35 -3.94
N PRO A 33 -11.71 -8.49 -3.23
CA PRO A 33 -10.74 -8.90 -2.22
C PRO A 33 -9.33 -9.17 -2.73
N LEU A 34 -8.37 -8.45 -2.17
CA LEU A 34 -6.96 -8.46 -2.49
C LEU A 34 -6.13 -8.86 -1.27
N LEU A 35 -5.36 -9.93 -1.38
CA LEU A 35 -4.45 -10.35 -0.31
C LEU A 35 -3.23 -9.43 -0.27
N ILE A 36 -2.87 -8.96 0.93
CA ILE A 36 -1.66 -8.17 1.16
C ILE A 36 -0.58 -9.12 1.69
N HIS A 37 0.38 -9.43 0.81
CA HIS A 37 1.55 -10.22 1.14
C HIS A 37 2.71 -9.30 1.51
N ALA A 38 3.19 -9.40 2.75
CA ALA A 38 4.42 -8.76 3.17
C ALA A 38 5.59 -9.45 2.47
N SER A 39 6.27 -8.73 1.58
CA SER A 39 7.39 -9.28 0.81
C SER A 39 8.57 -9.69 1.71
N MET A 40 9.54 -10.42 1.16
CA MET A 40 10.77 -10.81 1.88
C MET A 40 11.79 -9.66 2.04
N ARG A 41 11.44 -8.43 1.66
CA ARG A 41 12.30 -7.24 1.79
C ARG A 41 11.58 -6.12 2.52
N VAL A 42 12.39 -5.32 3.20
CA VAL A 42 11.97 -4.11 3.92
C VAL A 42 12.56 -2.89 3.22
N ASP A 43 11.73 -1.90 2.96
CA ASP A 43 12.14 -0.56 2.59
C ASP A 43 12.54 0.20 3.85
N LEU A 44 13.83 0.10 4.22
CA LEU A 44 14.35 0.72 5.44
C LEU A 44 14.24 2.25 5.41
N LYS A 45 14.20 2.88 4.23
CA LYS A 45 14.08 4.34 4.12
C LYS A 45 12.67 4.82 4.46
N ALA A 46 11.68 3.97 4.24
CA ALA A 46 10.29 4.26 4.53
C ALA A 46 9.94 4.18 6.02
N CYS A 47 10.76 3.50 6.83
CA CYS A 47 10.54 3.39 8.27
C CYS A 47 10.43 4.75 8.95
N ASP A 48 11.19 5.75 8.51
CA ASP A 48 11.20 7.10 9.09
C ASP A 48 10.17 8.03 8.44
N SER A 49 9.34 7.54 7.53
CA SER A 49 8.28 8.33 6.91
C SER A 49 7.26 8.79 7.97
N PRO A 50 6.93 10.09 8.05
CA PRO A 50 5.92 10.59 9.00
C PRO A 50 4.56 9.91 8.85
N LEU A 51 4.17 9.53 7.63
CA LEU A 51 2.91 8.82 7.39
C LEU A 51 2.95 7.38 7.92
N VAL A 52 4.10 6.71 7.79
CA VAL A 52 4.31 5.36 8.32
C VAL A 52 4.34 5.37 9.85
N GLN A 53 5.01 6.37 10.44
CA GLN A 53 5.01 6.58 11.89
C GLN A 53 3.61 6.90 12.42
N ALA A 54 2.84 7.74 11.71
CA ALA A 54 1.45 8.03 12.04
C ALA A 54 0.53 6.80 11.92
N ALA A 55 0.86 5.85 11.04
CA ALA A 55 0.18 4.55 10.96
C ALA A 55 0.58 3.58 12.09
N GLY A 56 1.48 4.00 13.00
CA GLY A 56 1.88 3.24 14.19
C GLY A 56 2.89 2.13 13.92
N TRP A 57 3.78 2.32 12.94
CA TRP A 57 4.83 1.36 12.62
C TRP A 57 5.65 0.96 13.85
N ASP A 58 5.59 -0.33 14.22
CA ASP A 58 6.44 -0.94 15.22
C ASP A 58 7.03 -2.23 14.61
N PRO A 59 8.36 -2.34 14.42
CA PRO A 59 8.98 -3.54 13.87
C PRO A 59 8.83 -4.79 14.77
N ARG A 60 8.34 -4.64 16.00
CA ARG A 60 8.04 -5.75 16.93
C ARG A 60 6.59 -6.21 16.86
N ASP A 61 5.71 -5.48 16.16
CA ASP A 61 4.33 -5.89 15.97
C ASP A 61 4.28 -7.16 15.09
N PRO A 62 3.42 -8.15 15.39
CA PRO A 62 3.28 -9.36 14.56
C PRO A 62 3.00 -9.08 13.07
N LEU A 63 2.32 -7.99 12.75
CA LEU A 63 2.03 -7.58 11.37
C LEU A 63 3.26 -7.02 10.63
N ALA A 64 4.36 -6.73 11.35
CA ALA A 64 5.65 -6.36 10.75
C ALA A 64 6.43 -7.57 10.18
N THR A 65 5.87 -8.79 10.28
CA THR A 65 6.44 -10.00 9.68
C THR A 65 6.65 -9.87 8.16
N ILE A 66 7.52 -10.72 7.61
CA ILE A 66 7.83 -10.80 6.18
C ILE A 66 7.55 -12.21 5.64
N GLY A 67 7.31 -12.33 4.34
CA GLY A 67 7.05 -13.60 3.67
C GLY A 67 5.69 -14.23 4.00
N ALA A 68 4.72 -13.42 4.44
CA ALA A 68 3.40 -13.90 4.84
C ALA A 68 2.29 -12.98 4.30
N VAL A 69 1.11 -13.55 4.08
CA VAL A 69 -0.11 -12.77 3.90
C VAL A 69 -0.56 -12.27 5.26
N ILE A 70 -0.65 -10.95 5.41
CA ILE A 70 -0.91 -10.30 6.71
C ILE A 70 -2.26 -9.57 6.78
N ALA A 71 -2.92 -9.37 5.63
CA ALA A 71 -4.23 -8.74 5.57
C ALA A 71 -4.98 -9.11 4.28
N VAL A 72 -6.28 -8.82 4.28
CA VAL A 72 -7.12 -8.73 3.09
C VAL A 72 -7.60 -7.28 3.01
N ALA A 73 -7.44 -6.66 1.84
CA ALA A 73 -7.99 -5.35 1.53
C ALA A 73 -9.02 -5.49 0.41
N ASP A 74 -10.00 -4.60 0.37
CA ASP A 74 -10.93 -4.51 -0.75
C ASP A 74 -10.44 -3.46 -1.74
N LEU A 75 -10.15 -3.88 -2.98
CA LEU A 75 -9.79 -2.95 -4.06
C LEU A 75 -11.06 -2.45 -4.73
N ASP A 76 -11.53 -1.28 -4.31
CA ASP A 76 -12.80 -0.72 -4.77
C ASP A 76 -12.67 0.20 -6.00
N ASP A 77 -11.53 0.89 -6.14
CA ASP A 77 -11.28 1.75 -7.29
C ASP A 77 -9.79 1.77 -7.72
N VAL A 78 -9.53 2.26 -8.93
CA VAL A 78 -8.19 2.53 -9.46
C VAL A 78 -8.20 3.88 -10.15
N CYS A 79 -7.65 4.89 -9.49
CA CYS A 79 -7.51 6.23 -10.05
C CYS A 79 -6.31 6.31 -10.99
N SER A 80 -6.50 6.92 -12.16
CA SER A 80 -5.46 7.14 -13.17
C SER A 80 -5.22 8.61 -13.48
N ALA A 81 -5.85 9.53 -12.74
CA ALA A 81 -5.74 10.96 -12.99
C ALA A 81 -4.29 11.44 -12.81
N ALA A 82 -3.64 11.08 -11.71
CA ALA A 82 -2.25 11.44 -11.43
C ALA A 82 -1.26 10.83 -12.44
N ALA A 83 -1.50 9.60 -12.91
CA ALA A 83 -0.73 8.98 -13.98
C ALA A 83 -0.80 9.76 -15.30
N ARG A 84 -1.94 10.41 -15.57
CA ARG A 84 -2.18 11.23 -16.77
C ARG A 84 -1.78 12.71 -16.59
N GLY A 85 -1.11 13.05 -15.49
CA GLY A 85 -0.71 14.42 -15.17
C GLY A 85 -1.84 15.31 -14.63
N GLY A 86 -3.01 14.74 -14.34
CA GLY A 86 -4.13 15.42 -13.69
C GLY A 86 -3.99 15.46 -12.17
N ALA A 87 -4.87 16.23 -11.52
CA ALA A 87 -5.03 16.24 -10.07
C ALA A 87 -6.02 15.15 -9.61
N CYS A 88 -5.85 14.66 -8.39
CA CYS A 88 -6.79 13.78 -7.69
C CYS A 88 -6.74 14.02 -6.18
N ASP A 89 -7.74 13.52 -5.47
CA ASP A 89 -7.94 13.62 -4.03
C ASP A 89 -7.70 12.28 -3.31
N CYS A 90 -6.96 11.36 -3.93
CA CYS A 90 -6.59 10.03 -3.38
C CYS A 90 -5.77 10.07 -2.07
N GLY A 91 -5.57 11.25 -1.48
CA GLY A 91 -5.03 11.40 -0.14
C GLY A 91 -3.50 11.45 -0.07
N PRO A 92 -2.95 11.42 1.16
CA PRO A 92 -1.54 11.74 1.40
C PRO A 92 -0.55 10.67 0.91
N TRP A 93 -1.05 9.48 0.61
CA TRP A 93 -0.25 8.35 0.13
C TRP A 93 -0.10 8.31 -1.40
N ALA A 94 -0.81 9.18 -2.10
CA ALA A 94 -0.88 9.23 -3.56
C ALA A 94 0.36 9.91 -4.16
N GLU A 95 1.05 9.20 -5.06
CA GLU A 95 2.21 9.73 -5.77
C GLU A 95 1.84 10.21 -7.18
N ARG A 96 2.47 11.30 -7.62
CA ARG A 96 2.32 11.79 -9.01
C ARG A 96 2.86 10.76 -10.00
N GLY A 97 2.28 10.72 -11.20
CA GLY A 97 2.73 9.85 -12.28
C GLY A 97 2.40 8.36 -12.08
N HIS A 98 1.67 7.99 -11.03
CA HIS A 98 1.29 6.61 -10.74
C HIS A 98 -0.23 6.42 -10.82
N HIS A 99 -0.62 5.17 -11.07
CA HIS A 99 -1.99 4.71 -10.83
C HIS A 99 -2.15 4.43 -9.33
N HIS A 100 -3.27 4.85 -8.76
CA HIS A 100 -3.58 4.66 -7.35
C HIS A 100 -4.60 3.56 -7.24
N TRP A 101 -4.15 2.41 -6.74
CA TRP A 101 -5.00 1.29 -6.38
C TRP A 101 -5.45 1.48 -4.94
#